data_AF-A0A3A6P0C9-F1
#
_entry.id   AF-A0A3A6P0C9-F1
#
_cell.length_a   1.000
_cell.length_b   1.000
_cell.length_c   1.000
_cell.angle_alpha   90.00
_cell.angle_beta   90.00
_cell.angle_gamma   90.00
#
_symmetry.space_group_name_H-M   'P 1'
#
loop_
_entity.id
_entity.type
_entity.pdbx_description
1 polymer ?
#
loop_
_entity_poly.entity_id
_entity_poly.type
_entity_poly.pdbx_seq_one_letter_code
_entity_poly.pdbx_strand_id
1 'polypeptide(L)'
;MTLVPHARSVGRVVVAGFGLPFPPGYLTDAKNLVLTDGTGKELPIHVKVLAHWSPPVPGAPCVRAVLIQFRDYMASQSPRKYTVRWGQPRRQNLAGGWPSRQDWLPVTDGMFPTGSVYDPPVWALLPPAWLDKCLLKGRFLTSGAQPSVDWIGQAQTNYFGHTINRPTLSTYDLAQKNVGQRFRQDYLTKFAPWLYDRAAAQFVLYLRTGKLAPLEAAHRSAQFYASQLEPNGKFGLLDKQRDVDLKYASQEGLTLDYFLTGDEKLLAATARQAKALDSWDPTYSPQRTFWTERQLGIGLVAAVAAYEMTGDPQLLQKARHLFEVGYRMQTEPPPGAPRDGCLIHTARQHGQRYDGWYCSPWMTALFVDAALRYYIITADPRVPQSAILMGQFMVKTATYRFTVGKGQDTRTYTFPYYMVSSLNHTGHDIHDDKMHALDTSKMVAAAYYFAAKLGQPREHFRSLFRELMRTAQWPIPKVEYRRQPSYINTPPRRFNWWFRITLDLGWLMSQN
;
A
#
# COMPACT_ATOMS: atom_id res chain seq x y z
N MET A 1 9.85 20.57 6.25
CA MET A 1 9.50 19.35 7.02
C MET A 1 9.43 19.69 8.49
N THR A 2 8.89 18.78 9.30
CA THR A 2 8.81 18.95 10.76
C THR A 2 9.52 17.79 11.44
N LEU A 3 10.45 18.08 12.33
CA LEU A 3 11.08 17.09 13.19
C LEU A 3 10.39 17.07 14.55
N VAL A 4 9.97 15.89 15.01
CA VAL A 4 9.28 15.68 16.29
C VAL A 4 10.18 14.85 17.20
N PRO A 5 10.78 15.45 18.24
CA PRO A 5 11.62 14.70 19.19
C PRO A 5 10.80 13.64 19.93
N HIS A 6 11.35 12.43 20.05
CA HIS A 6 10.78 11.40 20.90
C HIS A 6 10.88 11.83 22.38
N ALA A 7 9.87 11.55 23.20
CA ALA A 7 9.82 11.95 24.62
C ALA A 7 11.10 11.61 25.42
N ARG A 8 11.59 10.37 25.27
CA ARG A 8 12.83 9.89 25.91
C ARG A 8 14.15 10.44 25.32
N SER A 9 14.09 11.24 24.26
CA SER A 9 15.26 11.92 23.70
C SER A 9 15.47 13.30 24.33
N VAL A 10 14.47 13.84 25.03
CA VAL A 10 14.53 15.18 25.62
C VAL A 10 15.66 15.28 26.64
N GLY A 11 16.38 16.40 26.62
CA GLY A 11 17.55 16.65 27.47
C GLY A 11 18.83 15.98 26.99
N ARG A 12 18.85 15.42 25.77
CA ARG A 12 20.00 14.69 25.22
C ARG A 12 20.42 15.26 23.87
N VAL A 13 21.72 15.18 23.59
CA VAL A 13 22.25 15.28 22.22
C VAL A 13 22.06 13.92 21.56
N VAL A 14 21.41 13.90 20.40
CA VAL A 14 21.13 12.68 19.64
C VAL A 14 21.51 12.87 18.18
N VAL A 15 21.75 11.76 17.49
CA VAL A 15 21.81 11.74 16.03
C VAL A 15 20.39 11.73 15.47
N ALA A 16 19.99 12.82 14.84
CA ALA A 16 18.77 12.89 14.04
C ALA A 16 19.08 12.29 12.66
N GLY A 17 18.49 11.13 12.35
CA GLY A 17 18.62 10.44 11.07
C GLY A 17 17.25 10.14 10.47
N PHE A 18 17.04 10.51 9.20
CA PHE A 18 15.81 10.19 8.48
C PHE A 18 16.02 10.10 6.97
N GLY A 19 15.16 9.30 6.34
CA GLY A 19 15.07 9.20 4.90
C GLY A 19 14.27 10.36 4.31
N LEU A 20 14.73 10.90 3.19
CA LEU A 20 14.04 11.90 2.40
C LEU A 20 13.93 11.43 0.95
N PRO A 21 12.72 11.07 0.47
CA PRO A 21 12.48 10.76 -0.92
C PRO A 21 12.36 12.02 -1.77
N PHE A 22 12.66 11.87 -3.06
CA PHE A 22 12.64 12.90 -4.09
C PHE A 22 11.83 12.45 -5.30
N PRO A 23 11.05 13.35 -5.93
CA PRO A 23 10.44 13.09 -7.23
C PRO A 23 11.50 12.85 -8.32
N PRO A 24 11.17 12.13 -9.39
CA PRO A 24 12.04 12.05 -10.57
C PRO A 24 12.42 13.44 -11.10
N GLY A 25 13.70 13.62 -11.43
CA GLY A 25 14.27 14.87 -11.96
C GLY A 25 14.60 15.96 -10.94
N TYR A 26 14.31 15.77 -9.64
CA TYR A 26 14.50 16.85 -8.65
C TYR A 26 15.92 16.95 -8.09
N LEU A 27 16.61 15.83 -7.89
CA LEU A 27 17.94 15.79 -7.28
C LEU A 27 18.87 14.89 -8.09
N THR A 28 19.86 15.48 -8.77
CA THR A 28 20.85 14.73 -9.56
C THR A 28 22.05 14.29 -8.73
N ASP A 29 22.52 15.15 -7.81
CA ASP A 29 23.64 14.87 -6.91
C ASP A 29 23.24 15.22 -5.47
N ALA A 30 23.44 14.27 -4.55
CA ALA A 30 23.19 14.44 -3.12
C ALA A 30 24.04 15.54 -2.46
N LYS A 31 25.16 15.96 -3.07
CA LYS A 31 25.97 17.12 -2.63
C LYS A 31 25.20 18.44 -2.73
N ASN A 32 24.19 18.50 -3.59
CA ASN A 32 23.37 19.70 -3.81
C ASN A 32 22.21 19.82 -2.82
N LEU A 33 22.22 19.05 -1.72
CA LEU A 33 21.20 19.07 -0.69
C LEU A 33 21.69 19.89 0.51
N VAL A 34 20.90 20.88 0.89
CA VAL A 34 21.14 21.79 2.02
C VAL A 34 20.01 21.64 3.03
N LEU A 35 20.35 21.55 4.32
CA LEU A 35 19.39 21.58 5.43
C LEU A 35 19.57 22.87 6.23
N THR A 36 18.48 23.59 6.47
CA THR A 36 18.47 24.74 7.38
C THR A 36 17.49 24.54 8.52
N ASP A 37 17.81 25.10 9.69
CA ASP A 37 16.90 25.15 10.84
C ASP A 37 15.78 26.19 10.66
N GLY A 38 14.97 26.38 11.70
CA GLY A 38 13.85 27.33 11.70
C GLY A 38 14.26 28.81 11.62
N THR A 39 15.53 29.14 11.81
CA THR A 39 16.08 30.50 11.65
C THR A 39 16.70 30.73 10.28
N GLY A 40 16.82 29.68 9.46
CA GLY A 40 17.47 29.72 8.15
C GLY A 40 18.97 29.43 8.19
N LYS A 41 19.54 29.14 9.37
CA LYS A 41 20.94 28.73 9.50
C LYS A 41 21.16 27.35 8.88
N GLU A 42 22.15 27.24 8.01
CA GLU A 42 22.59 25.97 7.44
C GLU A 42 23.21 25.06 8.51
N LEU A 43 22.80 23.79 8.50
CA LEU A 43 23.32 22.77 9.41
C LEU A 43 24.35 21.89 8.70
N PRO A 44 25.46 21.52 9.35
CA PRO A 44 26.34 20.50 8.83
C PRO A 44 25.60 19.15 8.84
N ILE A 45 25.44 18.56 7.66
CA ILE A 45 24.75 17.27 7.49
C ILE A 45 25.65 16.24 6.80
N HIS A 46 25.44 14.98 7.13
CA HIS A 46 25.87 13.85 6.32
C HIS A 46 24.69 13.40 5.44
N VAL A 47 24.96 13.07 4.18
CA VAL A 47 23.95 12.59 3.23
C VAL A 47 24.45 11.33 2.54
N LYS A 48 23.68 10.24 2.66
CA LYS A 48 23.91 8.97 1.97
C LYS A 48 22.77 8.72 0.97
N VAL A 49 23.08 8.39 -0.28
CA VAL A 49 22.04 7.98 -1.24
C VAL A 49 21.51 6.60 -0.86
N LEU A 50 20.18 6.46 -0.83
CA LEU A 50 19.50 5.21 -0.50
C LEU A 50 19.01 4.46 -1.74
N ALA A 51 18.54 5.20 -2.74
CA ALA A 51 18.01 4.65 -3.99
C ALA A 51 18.05 5.69 -5.13
N HIS A 52 17.92 5.19 -6.36
CA HIS A 52 17.90 5.98 -7.58
C HIS A 52 16.62 5.77 -8.38
N TRP A 53 16.20 6.81 -9.11
CA TRP A 53 15.33 6.65 -10.26
C TRP A 53 16.19 6.27 -11.45
N SER A 54 15.73 5.28 -12.21
CA SER A 54 16.43 4.78 -13.39
C SER A 54 15.56 4.99 -14.64
N PRO A 55 16.16 5.16 -15.84
CA PRO A 55 15.40 5.12 -17.08
C PRO A 55 14.53 3.85 -17.16
N PRO A 56 13.33 3.92 -17.76
CA PRO A 56 12.80 5.01 -18.58
C PRO A 56 11.98 6.06 -17.81
N VAL A 57 12.04 6.10 -16.48
CA VAL A 57 11.29 7.09 -15.68
C VAL A 57 11.65 8.52 -16.13
N PRO A 58 10.68 9.38 -16.50
CA PRO A 58 10.99 10.74 -16.93
C PRO A 58 11.79 11.52 -15.87
N GLY A 59 12.90 12.13 -16.28
CA GLY A 59 13.82 12.83 -15.37
C GLY A 59 14.86 11.93 -14.67
N ALA A 60 14.90 10.64 -14.97
CA ALA A 60 15.98 9.74 -14.57
C ALA A 60 17.15 9.77 -15.59
N PRO A 61 18.39 9.38 -15.20
CA PRO A 61 18.79 8.91 -13.87
C PRO A 61 18.90 10.06 -12.86
N CYS A 62 18.40 9.85 -11.65
CA CYS A 62 18.52 10.82 -10.56
C CYS A 62 18.36 10.13 -9.20
N VAL A 63 18.60 10.87 -8.12
CA VAL A 63 18.44 10.38 -6.74
C VAL A 63 16.95 10.25 -6.42
N ARG A 64 16.56 9.09 -5.89
CA ARG A 64 15.19 8.81 -5.46
C ARG A 64 14.99 9.00 -3.97
N ALA A 65 15.97 8.61 -3.15
CA ALA A 65 15.91 8.79 -1.72
C ALA A 65 17.32 8.94 -1.14
N VAL A 66 17.43 9.70 -0.05
CA VAL A 66 18.67 9.87 0.72
C VAL A 66 18.40 9.70 2.20
N LEU A 67 19.41 9.29 2.96
CA LEU A 67 19.45 9.40 4.41
C LEU A 67 20.20 10.69 4.77
N ILE A 68 19.56 11.56 5.53
CA ILE A 68 20.15 12.77 6.10
C ILE A 68 20.44 12.52 7.58
N GLN A 69 21.65 12.84 8.02
CA GLN A 69 22.05 12.72 9.43
C GLN A 69 22.75 13.97 9.94
N PHE A 70 22.45 14.35 11.18
CA PHE A 70 23.17 15.39 11.93
C PHE A 70 22.97 15.19 13.44
N ARG A 71 23.79 15.84 14.26
CA ARG A 71 23.61 15.88 15.71
C ARG A 71 22.86 17.13 16.13
N ASP A 72 21.96 16.96 17.09
CA ASP A 72 21.18 18.07 17.62
C ASP A 72 20.75 17.78 19.07
N TYR A 73 20.56 18.84 19.84
CA TYR A 73 20.12 18.78 21.22
C TYR A 73 18.59 18.88 21.30
N MET A 74 17.94 17.85 21.85
CA MET A 74 16.48 17.81 21.99
C MET A 74 16.06 18.54 23.27
N ALA A 75 15.92 19.86 23.21
CA ALA A 75 15.54 20.66 24.38
C ALA A 75 14.12 20.36 24.90
N SER A 76 13.19 19.99 24.02
CA SER A 76 11.80 19.64 24.37
C SER A 76 11.20 18.66 23.37
N GLN A 77 9.96 18.23 23.61
CA GLN A 77 9.17 17.44 22.64
C GLN A 77 8.50 18.30 21.56
N SER A 78 8.68 19.63 21.61
CA SER A 78 8.01 20.54 20.69
C SER A 78 8.46 20.27 19.26
N PRO A 79 7.53 20.11 18.30
CA PRO A 79 7.88 19.97 16.89
C PRO A 79 8.69 21.17 16.39
N ARG A 80 9.77 20.90 15.64
CA ARG A 80 10.66 21.91 15.07
C ARG A 80 10.62 21.88 13.56
N LYS A 81 10.55 23.05 12.92
CA LYS A 81 10.52 23.16 11.46
C LYS A 81 11.93 23.24 10.90
N TYR A 82 12.16 22.49 9.83
CA TYR A 82 13.40 22.51 9.05
C TYR A 82 13.07 22.65 7.57
N THR A 83 13.98 23.28 6.83
CA THR A 83 13.84 23.45 5.38
C THR A 83 14.96 22.70 4.69
N VAL A 84 14.57 21.82 3.76
CA VAL A 84 15.51 21.19 2.84
C VAL A 84 15.45 21.94 1.52
N ARG A 85 16.61 22.34 1.00
CA ARG A 85 16.77 22.97 -0.30
C ARG A 85 17.66 22.10 -1.18
N TRP A 86 17.44 22.16 -2.49
CA TRP A 86 18.24 21.45 -3.47
C TRP A 86 18.62 22.33 -4.66
N GLY A 87 19.57 21.88 -5.46
CA GLY A 87 20.02 22.55 -6.69
C GLY A 87 21.24 23.45 -6.51
N GLN A 88 21.71 23.64 -5.28
CA GLN A 88 22.97 24.34 -4.97
C GLN A 88 23.81 23.48 -4.01
N PRO A 89 25.14 23.38 -4.21
CA PRO A 89 26.01 22.67 -3.29
C PRO A 89 25.90 23.19 -1.86
N ARG A 90 25.89 22.28 -0.88
CA ARG A 90 25.98 22.66 0.53
C ARG A 90 27.36 23.21 0.89
N ARG A 91 27.40 24.14 1.83
CA ARG A 91 28.62 24.75 2.36
C ARG A 91 29.09 24.05 3.64
N GLN A 92 28.15 23.51 4.41
CA GLN A 92 28.41 22.78 5.65
C GLN A 92 28.21 21.28 5.41
N ASN A 93 29.26 20.47 5.60
CA ASN A 93 29.21 19.03 5.38
C ASN A 93 29.82 18.27 6.55
N LEU A 94 29.14 17.20 6.99
CA LEU A 94 29.73 16.20 7.87
C LEU A 94 30.38 15.12 7.01
N ALA A 95 31.70 14.95 7.17
CA ALA A 95 32.48 13.99 6.37
C ALA A 95 32.00 12.54 6.56
N GLY A 96 31.64 12.18 7.80
CA GLY A 96 31.14 10.85 8.15
C GLY A 96 29.70 10.89 8.69
N GLY A 97 28.98 9.80 8.43
CA GLY A 97 27.68 9.52 9.04
C GLY A 97 27.81 8.64 10.28
N TRP A 98 26.65 8.21 10.78
CA TRP A 98 26.52 7.22 11.85
C TRP A 98 25.75 6.00 11.32
N PRO A 99 25.78 4.85 12.03
CA PRO A 99 24.84 3.76 11.74
C PRO A 99 23.39 4.27 11.65
N SER A 100 22.57 3.72 10.75
CA SER A 100 21.20 4.23 10.51
C SER A 100 20.34 4.26 11.77
N ARG A 101 20.55 3.29 12.66
CA ARG A 101 19.85 3.15 13.94
C ARG A 101 20.57 3.78 15.13
N GLN A 102 21.52 4.68 14.90
CA GLN A 102 22.20 5.41 15.98
C GLN A 102 21.16 6.11 16.88
N ASP A 103 21.29 5.91 18.19
CA ASP A 103 20.41 6.46 19.24
C ASP A 103 18.93 6.07 19.15
N TRP A 104 18.56 5.08 18.32
CA TRP A 104 17.18 4.59 18.28
C TRP A 104 16.78 3.97 19.62
N LEU A 105 15.51 4.13 19.97
CA LEU A 105 14.98 3.86 21.30
C LEU A 105 14.04 2.64 21.25
N PRO A 106 14.21 1.62 22.10
CA PRO A 106 13.33 0.45 22.11
C PRO A 106 11.90 0.86 22.46
N VAL A 107 10.91 0.40 21.70
CA VAL A 107 9.50 0.71 21.99
C VAL A 107 9.05 -0.05 23.24
N THR A 108 8.37 0.65 24.15
CA THR A 108 7.95 0.12 25.48
C THR A 108 6.46 0.38 25.79
N ASP A 109 5.65 0.72 24.80
CA ASP A 109 4.23 1.06 24.98
C ASP A 109 3.28 -0.15 24.91
N GLY A 110 3.83 -1.36 24.86
CA GLY A 110 3.09 -2.62 24.80
C GLY A 110 2.47 -2.95 23.44
N MET A 111 2.71 -2.12 22.40
CA MET A 111 2.24 -2.42 21.04
C MET A 111 2.98 -3.65 20.46
N PHE A 112 4.27 -3.77 20.75
CA PHE A 112 5.11 -4.90 20.38
C PHE A 112 5.96 -5.36 21.58
N PRO A 113 6.50 -6.59 21.57
CA PRO A 113 7.41 -7.05 22.62
C PRO A 113 8.58 -6.09 22.80
N THR A 114 8.94 -5.78 24.05
CA THR A 114 10.05 -4.87 24.36
C THR A 114 11.33 -5.31 23.66
N GLY A 115 11.99 -4.39 22.96
CA GLY A 115 13.23 -4.65 22.21
C GLY A 115 13.04 -5.32 20.85
N SER A 116 11.81 -5.65 20.44
CA SER A 116 11.56 -6.20 19.09
C SER A 116 11.51 -5.12 18.00
N VAL A 117 11.12 -3.89 18.36
CA VAL A 117 11.03 -2.74 17.46
C VAL A 117 11.53 -1.49 18.18
N TYR A 118 12.00 -0.52 17.40
CA TYR A 118 12.66 0.69 17.88
C TYR A 118 12.11 1.91 17.16
N ASP A 119 12.05 3.06 17.83
CA ASP A 119 11.74 4.33 17.19
C ASP A 119 13.02 5.16 17.02
N PRO A 120 13.14 5.99 15.97
CA PRO A 120 14.18 6.99 15.90
C PRO A 120 14.05 7.98 17.08
N PRO A 121 15.17 8.57 17.53
CA PRO A 121 15.14 9.56 18.60
C PRO A 121 14.40 10.84 18.19
N VAL A 122 14.23 11.07 16.89
CA VAL A 122 13.52 12.20 16.29
C VAL A 122 12.80 11.71 15.03
N TRP A 123 11.50 11.97 14.94
CA TRP A 123 10.70 11.64 13.76
C TRP A 123 10.69 12.75 12.72
N ALA A 124 10.86 12.41 11.44
CA ALA A 124 10.69 13.35 10.34
C ALA A 124 9.31 13.23 9.70
N LEU A 125 8.51 14.29 9.83
CA LEU A 125 7.21 14.42 9.18
C LEU A 125 7.36 15.23 7.90
N LEU A 126 7.05 14.59 6.77
CA LEU A 126 7.09 15.17 5.44
C LEU A 126 5.69 15.64 5.02
N PRO A 127 5.56 16.80 4.35
CA PRO A 127 4.26 17.26 3.88
C PRO A 127 3.62 16.28 2.88
N PRO A 128 2.31 15.95 2.99
CA PRO A 128 1.62 15.08 2.03
C PRO A 128 1.78 15.50 0.56
N ALA A 129 1.76 16.81 0.28
CA ALA A 129 1.96 17.33 -1.07
C ALA A 129 3.38 17.08 -1.63
N TRP A 130 4.39 16.94 -0.77
CA TRP A 130 5.72 16.49 -1.18
C TRP A 130 5.73 14.99 -1.45
N LEU A 131 5.11 14.21 -0.58
CA LEU A 131 5.02 12.75 -0.69
C LEU A 131 4.27 12.30 -1.96
N ASP A 132 3.23 13.02 -2.41
CA ASP A 132 2.56 12.78 -3.72
C ASP A 132 3.56 12.85 -4.87
N LYS A 133 4.34 13.94 -4.91
CA LYS A 133 5.32 14.15 -5.98
C LYS A 133 6.42 13.09 -5.97
N CYS A 134 6.75 12.55 -4.80
CA CYS A 134 7.82 11.55 -4.65
C CYS A 134 7.48 10.17 -5.22
N LEU A 135 6.23 9.90 -5.64
CA LEU A 135 5.83 8.61 -6.24
C LEU A 135 6.23 7.39 -5.39
N LEU A 136 6.13 7.49 -4.06
CA LEU A 136 6.51 6.40 -3.14
C LEU A 136 5.69 5.12 -3.35
N LYS A 137 4.40 5.29 -3.70
CA LYS A 137 3.50 4.22 -4.13
C LYS A 137 2.79 4.54 -5.45
N GLY A 138 2.63 5.83 -5.74
CA GLY A 138 1.92 6.37 -6.89
C GLY A 138 1.52 7.82 -6.63
N ARG A 139 0.79 8.40 -7.57
CA ARG A 139 0.18 9.73 -7.39
C ARG A 139 -1.04 9.64 -6.49
N PHE A 140 -1.27 10.67 -5.67
CA PHE A 140 -2.44 10.75 -4.82
C PHE A 140 -2.83 12.19 -4.52
N LEU A 141 -4.06 12.35 -4.03
CA LEU A 141 -4.54 13.65 -3.57
C LEU A 141 -4.42 13.72 -2.04
N THR A 142 -4.04 14.88 -1.54
CA THR A 142 -4.05 15.15 -0.10
C THR A 142 -5.48 15.06 0.44
N SER A 143 -5.63 14.71 1.71
CA SER A 143 -6.97 14.65 2.35
C SER A 143 -7.74 15.95 2.14
N GLY A 144 -9.01 15.87 1.72
CA GLY A 144 -9.87 17.04 1.51
C GLY A 144 -9.80 17.65 0.10
N ALA A 145 -8.92 17.15 -0.77
CA ALA A 145 -8.73 17.73 -2.11
C ALA A 145 -9.78 17.25 -3.14
N GLN A 146 -10.52 16.16 -2.87
CA GLN A 146 -11.52 15.63 -3.80
C GLN A 146 -12.76 15.14 -3.02
N PRO A 147 -13.80 16.00 -2.86
CA PRO A 147 -14.96 15.71 -2.02
C PRO A 147 -15.64 14.36 -2.30
N SER A 148 -15.71 13.95 -3.56
CA SER A 148 -16.34 12.67 -3.97
C SER A 148 -15.70 11.41 -3.38
N VAL A 149 -14.44 11.48 -2.94
CA VAL A 149 -13.69 10.33 -2.38
C VAL A 149 -13.07 10.64 -1.01
N ASP A 150 -13.28 11.83 -0.46
CA ASP A 150 -12.69 12.23 0.83
C ASP A 150 -13.16 11.34 1.99
N TRP A 151 -14.37 10.78 1.88
CA TRP A 151 -14.90 9.81 2.84
C TRP A 151 -13.96 8.60 3.03
N ILE A 152 -13.18 8.21 2.01
CA ILE A 152 -12.22 7.10 2.09
C ILE A 152 -11.14 7.42 3.14
N GLY A 153 -10.63 8.66 3.14
CA GLY A 153 -9.61 9.09 4.10
C GLY A 153 -10.15 9.15 5.53
N GLN A 154 -11.41 9.57 5.69
CA GLN A 154 -12.09 9.54 6.98
C GLN A 154 -12.29 8.10 7.47
N ALA A 155 -12.79 7.22 6.61
CA ALA A 155 -12.98 5.80 6.92
C ALA A 155 -11.65 5.14 7.28
N GLN A 156 -10.58 5.39 6.52
CA GLN A 156 -9.24 4.89 6.81
C GLN A 156 -8.76 5.37 8.19
N THR A 157 -8.93 6.65 8.52
CA THR A 157 -8.57 7.20 9.84
C THR A 157 -9.35 6.53 10.96
N ASN A 158 -10.65 6.32 10.79
CA ASN A 158 -11.51 5.72 11.80
C ASN A 158 -11.18 4.24 12.04
N TYR A 159 -10.91 3.47 10.97
CA TYR A 159 -10.52 2.05 11.09
C TYR A 159 -9.06 1.83 11.52
N PHE A 160 -8.19 2.83 11.35
CA PHE A 160 -6.77 2.73 11.71
C PHE A 160 -6.58 2.43 13.20
N GLY A 161 -7.39 3.02 14.08
CA GLY A 161 -7.31 2.79 15.53
C GLY A 161 -7.37 1.31 15.89
N HIS A 162 -8.26 0.54 15.25
CA HIS A 162 -8.35 -0.91 15.51
C HIS A 162 -7.10 -1.67 15.03
N THR A 163 -6.39 -1.19 13.99
CA THR A 163 -5.14 -1.82 13.57
C THR A 163 -4.11 -1.77 14.70
N ILE A 164 -4.05 -0.69 15.47
CA ILE A 164 -3.10 -0.53 16.58
C ILE A 164 -3.70 -0.92 17.94
N ASN A 165 -4.78 -1.70 17.96
CA ASN A 165 -5.50 -2.11 19.17
C ASN A 165 -6.01 -0.94 20.04
N ARG A 166 -6.37 0.17 19.39
CA ARG A 166 -7.06 1.33 19.98
C ARG A 166 -8.34 1.64 19.18
N PRO A 167 -9.29 0.68 19.07
CA PRO A 167 -10.47 0.85 18.23
C PRO A 167 -11.36 1.98 18.74
N THR A 168 -12.01 2.69 17.81
CA THR A 168 -13.19 3.48 18.15
C THR A 168 -14.36 2.54 18.35
N LEU A 169 -14.98 2.59 19.53
CA LEU A 169 -16.09 1.73 19.94
C LEU A 169 -17.33 2.56 20.29
N SER A 170 -18.50 2.01 20.01
CA SER A 170 -19.78 2.52 20.47
C SER A 170 -19.96 2.30 21.98
N THR A 171 -20.86 3.04 22.61
CA THR A 171 -21.22 2.83 24.02
C THR A 171 -21.71 1.40 24.26
N TYR A 172 -22.42 0.81 23.30
CA TYR A 172 -22.88 -0.58 23.38
C TYR A 172 -21.73 -1.57 23.39
N ASP A 173 -20.73 -1.37 22.52
CA ASP A 173 -19.56 -2.26 22.44
C ASP A 173 -18.62 -2.09 23.63
N LEU A 174 -18.50 -0.86 24.17
CA LEU A 174 -17.78 -0.58 25.41
C LEU A 174 -18.40 -1.29 26.62
N ALA A 175 -19.72 -1.47 26.63
CA ALA A 175 -20.44 -2.17 27.70
C ALA A 175 -20.36 -3.71 27.60
N GLN A 176 -19.79 -4.26 26.52
CA GLN A 176 -19.65 -5.71 26.37
C GLN A 176 -18.63 -6.28 27.35
N LYS A 177 -18.94 -7.45 27.93
CA LYS A 177 -17.96 -8.22 28.71
C LYS A 177 -16.73 -8.52 27.87
N ASN A 178 -15.54 -8.46 28.47
CA ASN A 178 -14.26 -8.73 27.83
C ASN A 178 -13.97 -7.85 26.59
N VAL A 179 -14.45 -6.61 26.56
CA VAL A 179 -14.25 -5.64 25.46
C VAL A 179 -12.79 -5.57 24.98
N GLY A 180 -11.82 -5.57 25.92
CA GLY A 180 -10.40 -5.50 25.62
C GLY A 180 -9.81 -6.75 24.93
N GLN A 181 -10.52 -7.89 24.96
CA GLN A 181 -10.16 -9.10 24.20
C GLN A 181 -10.98 -9.18 22.91
N ARG A 182 -12.28 -8.86 22.98
CA ARG A 182 -13.23 -9.01 21.86
C ARG A 182 -12.89 -8.14 20.66
N PHE A 183 -12.40 -6.92 20.88
CA PHE A 183 -12.12 -5.94 19.83
C PHE A 183 -10.62 -5.68 19.67
N ARG A 184 -9.80 -6.69 19.97
CA ARG A 184 -8.35 -6.65 19.80
C ARG A 184 -7.96 -7.50 18.59
N GLN A 185 -7.03 -7.00 17.80
CA GLN A 185 -6.32 -7.78 16.79
C GLN A 185 -5.09 -8.44 17.41
N ASP A 186 -5.02 -9.76 17.31
CA ASP A 186 -3.82 -10.53 17.64
C ASP A 186 -2.85 -10.55 16.47
N TYR A 187 -2.18 -9.42 16.22
CA TYR A 187 -1.16 -9.32 15.18
C TYR A 187 0.23 -9.81 15.64
N LEU A 188 0.39 -10.18 16.91
CA LEU A 188 1.67 -10.68 17.42
C LEU A 188 1.82 -12.19 17.18
N THR A 189 0.72 -12.94 17.17
CA THR A 189 0.78 -14.40 17.00
C THR A 189 -0.04 -14.92 15.82
N LYS A 190 -0.96 -14.12 15.24
CA LYS A 190 -1.73 -14.54 14.07
C LYS A 190 -1.21 -13.88 12.80
N PHE A 191 -1.16 -14.66 11.73
CA PHE A 191 -0.82 -14.17 10.40
C PHE A 191 -1.95 -13.35 9.76
N ALA A 192 -3.21 -13.55 10.15
CA ALA A 192 -4.36 -12.95 9.46
C ALA A 192 -4.32 -11.41 9.37
N PRO A 193 -3.92 -10.65 10.41
CA PRO A 193 -3.76 -9.19 10.33
C PRO A 193 -2.65 -8.70 9.39
N TRP A 194 -1.74 -9.58 8.96
CA TRP A 194 -0.60 -9.25 8.09
C TRP A 194 -0.89 -9.45 6.60
N LEU A 195 -1.97 -10.17 6.26
CA LEU A 195 -2.33 -10.40 4.87
C LEU A 195 -2.60 -9.07 4.15
N TYR A 196 -2.06 -8.92 2.94
CA TYR A 196 -2.12 -7.71 2.10
C TYR A 196 -1.29 -6.51 2.60
N ASP A 197 -0.14 -6.78 3.22
CA ASP A 197 0.85 -5.79 3.64
C ASP A 197 0.29 -4.73 4.61
N ARG A 198 0.21 -5.12 5.87
CA ARG A 198 -0.22 -4.29 6.99
C ARG A 198 0.58 -2.99 7.11
N ALA A 199 1.90 -3.06 6.97
CA ALA A 199 2.77 -1.91 7.12
C ALA A 199 2.52 -0.90 5.99
N ALA A 200 2.41 -1.36 4.74
CA ALA A 200 2.07 -0.50 3.61
C ALA A 200 0.71 0.19 3.80
N ALA A 201 -0.32 -0.53 4.27
CA ALA A 201 -1.64 0.05 4.52
C ALA A 201 -1.61 1.20 5.56
N GLN A 202 -0.76 1.07 6.59
CA GLN A 202 -0.54 2.12 7.59
C GLN A 202 0.28 3.28 7.02
N PHE A 203 1.33 3.01 6.23
CA PHE A 203 2.07 4.04 5.52
C PHE A 203 1.16 4.84 4.58
N VAL A 204 0.22 4.21 3.87
CA VAL A 204 -0.73 4.92 3.01
C VAL A 204 -1.50 6.01 3.78
N LEU A 205 -1.87 5.76 5.05
CA LEU A 205 -2.50 6.77 5.89
C LEU A 205 -1.52 7.90 6.26
N TYR A 206 -0.24 7.59 6.52
CA TYR A 206 0.79 8.60 6.69
C TYR A 206 0.96 9.44 5.41
N LEU A 207 1.09 8.83 4.23
CA LEU A 207 1.25 9.53 2.95
C LEU A 207 0.12 10.55 2.73
N ARG A 208 -1.12 10.16 3.05
CA ARG A 208 -2.30 11.03 2.89
C ARG A 208 -2.36 12.17 3.92
N THR A 209 -1.88 11.95 5.14
CA THR A 209 -2.15 12.86 6.28
C THR A 209 -0.93 13.59 6.84
N GLY A 210 0.28 13.07 6.64
CA GLY A 210 1.53 13.57 7.22
C GLY A 210 1.60 13.45 8.75
N LYS A 211 0.68 12.69 9.37
CA LYS A 211 0.56 12.58 10.84
C LYS A 211 1.53 11.55 11.40
N LEU A 212 2.01 11.81 12.62
CA LEU A 212 3.00 10.96 13.30
C LEU A 212 2.47 9.55 13.62
N ALA A 213 1.28 9.41 14.22
CA ALA A 213 0.81 8.11 14.68
C ALA A 213 0.74 7.01 13.59
N PRO A 214 0.25 7.30 12.35
CA PRO A 214 0.36 6.35 11.24
C PRO A 214 1.79 6.01 10.84
N LEU A 215 2.73 6.96 10.88
CA LEU A 215 4.14 6.73 10.58
C LEU A 215 4.78 5.80 11.61
N GLU A 216 4.56 6.06 12.91
CA GLU A 216 5.07 5.22 14.00
C GLU A 216 4.54 3.78 13.88
N ALA A 217 3.22 3.63 13.69
CA ALA A 217 2.59 2.33 13.56
C ALA A 217 3.12 1.54 12.35
N ALA A 218 3.30 2.21 11.21
CA ALA A 218 3.79 1.62 9.98
C ALA A 218 5.25 1.17 10.11
N HIS A 219 6.12 2.05 10.62
CA HIS A 219 7.54 1.77 10.88
C HIS A 219 7.72 0.56 11.82
N ARG A 220 6.99 0.55 12.94
CA ARG A 220 7.06 -0.56 13.89
C ARG A 220 6.51 -1.85 13.29
N SER A 221 5.42 -1.79 12.51
CA SER A 221 4.89 -2.97 11.81
C SER A 221 5.87 -3.51 10.77
N ALA A 222 6.57 -2.64 10.03
CA ALA A 222 7.59 -3.04 9.05
C ALA A 222 8.79 -3.73 9.73
N GLN A 223 9.30 -3.17 10.84
CA GLN A 223 10.36 -3.81 11.62
C GLN A 223 9.93 -5.15 12.21
N PHE A 224 8.72 -5.23 12.77
CA PHE A 224 8.23 -6.50 13.30
C PHE A 224 8.08 -7.53 12.19
N TYR A 225 7.45 -7.21 11.07
CA TYR A 225 7.37 -8.11 9.92
C TYR A 225 8.76 -8.56 9.44
N ALA A 226 9.71 -7.64 9.31
CA ALA A 226 11.10 -7.94 8.95
C ALA A 226 11.74 -8.96 9.92
N SER A 227 11.46 -8.85 11.22
CA SER A 227 11.96 -9.78 12.23
C SER A 227 11.37 -11.18 12.13
N GLN A 228 10.17 -11.30 11.55
CA GLN A 228 9.46 -12.58 11.38
C GLN A 228 9.80 -13.29 10.05
N LEU A 229 10.68 -12.73 9.22
CA LEU A 229 11.07 -13.37 7.96
C LEU A 229 12.15 -14.43 8.16
N GLU A 230 11.79 -15.67 7.82
CA GLU A 230 12.70 -16.80 7.76
C GLU A 230 13.65 -16.68 6.54
N PRO A 231 14.81 -17.38 6.53
CA PRO A 231 15.79 -17.28 5.44
C PRO A 231 15.26 -17.62 4.04
N ASN A 232 14.26 -18.51 3.95
CA ASN A 232 13.61 -18.90 2.69
C ASN A 232 12.47 -17.93 2.25
N GLY A 233 12.26 -16.84 2.99
CA GLY A 233 11.19 -15.88 2.73
C GLY A 233 9.84 -16.26 3.32
N LYS A 234 9.74 -17.37 4.06
CA LYS A 234 8.52 -17.72 4.81
C LYS A 234 8.25 -16.66 5.87
N PHE A 235 6.98 -16.28 6.00
CA PHE A 235 6.51 -15.44 7.10
C PHE A 235 6.30 -16.31 8.35
N GLY A 236 7.09 -16.07 9.39
CA GLY A 236 7.19 -16.94 10.57
C GLY A 236 5.94 -17.04 11.44
N LEU A 237 4.94 -16.18 11.24
CA LEU A 237 3.63 -16.32 11.91
C LEU A 237 2.66 -17.26 11.19
N LEU A 238 3.04 -17.80 10.02
CA LEU A 238 2.29 -18.87 9.38
C LEU A 238 2.35 -20.14 10.22
N ASP A 239 1.31 -20.98 10.12
CA ASP A 239 1.30 -22.29 10.78
C ASP A 239 2.57 -23.07 10.40
N LYS A 240 3.20 -23.74 11.36
CA LYS A 240 4.50 -24.42 11.16
C LYS A 240 4.50 -25.37 9.95
N GLN A 241 3.37 -26.05 9.71
CA GLN A 241 3.17 -27.01 8.63
C GLN A 241 2.94 -26.37 7.25
N ARG A 242 2.70 -25.05 7.17
CA ARG A 242 2.53 -24.36 5.89
C ARG A 242 3.88 -24.06 5.28
N ASP A 243 3.98 -24.28 3.97
CA ASP A 243 5.10 -23.78 3.17
C ASP A 243 5.08 -22.26 3.04
N VAL A 244 6.07 -21.72 2.33
CA VAL A 244 6.10 -20.30 1.95
C VAL A 244 4.80 -19.96 1.23
N ASP A 245 4.08 -18.98 1.76
CA ASP A 245 2.86 -18.48 1.16
C ASP A 245 3.10 -17.06 0.62
N LEU A 246 3.22 -16.97 -0.70
CA LEU A 246 3.50 -15.72 -1.41
C LEU A 246 2.53 -14.58 -1.06
N LYS A 247 1.30 -14.87 -0.59
CA LYS A 247 0.37 -13.79 -0.20
C LYS A 247 0.87 -12.94 0.98
N TYR A 248 1.87 -13.42 1.72
CA TYR A 248 2.48 -12.72 2.85
C TYR A 248 3.78 -11.99 2.49
N ALA A 249 4.19 -12.00 1.21
CA ALA A 249 5.34 -11.26 0.69
C ALA A 249 5.15 -9.73 0.75
N SER A 250 5.16 -9.18 1.96
CA SER A 250 4.89 -7.77 2.27
C SER A 250 6.15 -6.92 2.09
N GLN A 251 6.45 -6.54 0.85
CA GLN A 251 7.66 -5.80 0.51
C GLN A 251 7.46 -4.28 0.42
N GLU A 252 6.24 -3.81 0.15
CA GLU A 252 6.01 -2.37 0.00
C GLU A 252 6.23 -1.65 1.33
N GLY A 253 5.78 -2.24 2.44
CA GLY A 253 6.03 -1.70 3.77
C GLY A 253 7.53 -1.56 4.09
N LEU A 254 8.34 -2.57 3.75
CA LEU A 254 9.80 -2.54 3.94
C LEU A 254 10.45 -1.43 3.10
N THR A 255 10.01 -1.29 1.85
CA THR A 255 10.53 -0.30 0.90
C THR A 255 10.20 1.13 1.34
N LEU A 256 8.95 1.37 1.75
CA LEU A 256 8.50 2.68 2.25
C LEU A 256 9.25 3.08 3.52
N ASP A 257 9.43 2.13 4.45
CA ASP A 257 10.17 2.39 5.67
C ASP A 257 11.64 2.73 5.38
N TYR A 258 12.30 1.95 4.53
CA TYR A 258 13.69 2.23 4.13
C TYR A 258 13.84 3.63 3.51
N PHE A 259 12.93 4.05 2.64
CA PHE A 259 12.98 5.39 2.04
C PHE A 259 12.71 6.53 3.03
N LEU A 260 12.03 6.26 4.16
CA LEU A 260 11.67 7.26 5.17
C LEU A 260 12.61 7.26 6.39
N THR A 261 13.38 6.20 6.61
CA THR A 261 14.26 6.06 7.78
C THR A 261 15.72 5.74 7.44
N GLY A 262 15.99 5.17 6.27
CA GLY A 262 17.32 4.68 5.90
C GLY A 262 17.75 3.43 6.68
N ASP A 263 16.81 2.69 7.27
CA ASP A 263 17.11 1.50 8.07
C ASP A 263 17.69 0.35 7.25
N GLU A 264 19.02 0.22 7.26
CA GLU A 264 19.75 -0.81 6.52
C GLU A 264 19.40 -2.26 6.92
N LYS A 265 18.84 -2.50 8.12
CA LYS A 265 18.37 -3.86 8.48
C LYS A 265 17.25 -4.36 7.55
N LEU A 266 16.51 -3.45 6.94
CA LEU A 266 15.44 -3.78 6.01
C LEU A 266 15.97 -4.30 4.66
N LEU A 267 17.23 -4.04 4.30
CA LEU A 267 17.88 -4.62 3.11
C LEU A 267 18.07 -6.13 3.29
N ALA A 268 18.52 -6.56 4.46
CA ALA A 268 18.65 -7.99 4.77
C ALA A 268 17.28 -8.68 4.82
N ALA A 269 16.26 -8.02 5.35
CA ALA A 269 14.88 -8.52 5.33
C ALA A 269 14.33 -8.64 3.90
N THR A 270 14.61 -7.65 3.04
CA THR A 270 14.25 -7.67 1.61
C THR A 270 14.93 -8.83 0.88
N ALA A 271 16.20 -9.12 1.16
CA ALA A 271 16.90 -10.26 0.57
C ALA A 271 16.22 -11.60 0.92
N ARG A 272 15.72 -11.75 2.16
CA ARG A 272 14.92 -12.93 2.56
C ARG A 272 13.56 -12.94 1.90
N GLN A 273 12.85 -11.82 1.93
CA GLN A 273 11.53 -11.66 1.33
C GLN A 273 11.57 -12.02 -0.17
N ALA A 274 12.60 -11.57 -0.89
CA ALA A 274 12.78 -11.85 -2.31
C ALA A 274 12.80 -13.36 -2.62
N LYS A 275 13.31 -14.20 -1.70
CA LYS A 275 13.27 -15.67 -1.86
C LYS A 275 11.85 -16.24 -1.89
N ALA A 276 10.88 -15.55 -1.30
CA ALA A 276 9.48 -15.98 -1.40
C ALA A 276 8.95 -15.93 -2.85
N LEU A 277 9.56 -15.11 -3.73
CA LEU A 277 9.19 -15.04 -5.16
C LEU A 277 9.53 -16.32 -5.93
N ASP A 278 10.38 -17.18 -5.38
CA ASP A 278 10.76 -18.47 -5.95
C ASP A 278 9.83 -19.60 -5.51
N SER A 279 8.98 -19.37 -4.50
CA SER A 279 8.05 -20.38 -3.95
C SER A 279 6.85 -20.70 -4.85
N TRP A 280 6.62 -19.88 -5.88
CA TRP A 280 5.46 -20.01 -6.75
C TRP A 280 5.80 -19.61 -8.19
N ASP A 281 5.59 -20.53 -9.13
CA ASP A 281 5.69 -20.26 -10.56
C ASP A 281 4.40 -19.56 -11.04
N PRO A 282 4.50 -18.34 -11.59
CA PRO A 282 3.34 -17.64 -12.11
C PRO A 282 2.81 -18.21 -13.43
N THR A 283 3.62 -18.94 -14.20
CA THR A 283 3.30 -19.42 -15.55
C THR A 283 1.97 -20.15 -15.57
N TYR A 284 0.99 -19.59 -16.28
CA TYR A 284 -0.32 -20.18 -16.32
C TYR A 284 -0.38 -21.39 -17.27
N SER A 285 -1.09 -22.44 -16.86
CA SER A 285 -1.45 -23.60 -17.67
C SER A 285 -2.78 -24.16 -17.17
N PRO A 286 -3.68 -24.67 -18.03
CA PRO A 286 -4.91 -25.33 -17.59
C PRO A 286 -4.68 -26.57 -16.72
N GLN A 287 -3.50 -27.20 -16.79
CA GLN A 287 -3.18 -28.45 -16.08
C GLN A 287 -2.68 -28.22 -14.65
N ARG A 288 -2.33 -27.00 -14.27
CA ARG A 288 -1.84 -26.72 -12.90
C ARG A 288 -2.96 -26.84 -11.88
N THR A 289 -2.59 -27.19 -10.65
CA THR A 289 -3.52 -27.41 -9.54
C THR A 289 -4.03 -26.12 -8.90
N PHE A 290 -3.20 -25.09 -8.82
CA PHE A 290 -3.54 -23.84 -8.11
C PHE A 290 -2.94 -22.60 -8.78
N TRP A 291 -3.78 -21.59 -8.97
CA TRP A 291 -3.43 -20.27 -9.50
C TRP A 291 -4.50 -19.24 -9.12
N THR A 292 -4.10 -18.04 -8.67
CA THR A 292 -5.03 -16.90 -8.54
C THR A 292 -4.33 -15.59 -8.89
N GLU A 293 -5.14 -14.60 -9.26
CA GLU A 293 -4.71 -13.23 -9.54
C GLU A 293 -4.04 -12.59 -8.32
N ARG A 294 -4.42 -13.00 -7.11
CA ARG A 294 -3.82 -12.49 -5.87
C ARG A 294 -2.37 -12.90 -5.73
N GLN A 295 -2.01 -14.15 -6.03
CA GLN A 295 -0.59 -14.56 -6.00
C GLN A 295 0.20 -13.76 -7.04
N LEU A 296 -0.38 -13.58 -8.23
CA LEU A 296 0.25 -12.79 -9.29
C LEU A 296 0.46 -11.33 -8.87
N GLY A 297 -0.57 -10.67 -8.35
CA GLY A 297 -0.53 -9.28 -7.93
C GLY A 297 0.42 -9.03 -6.75
N ILE A 298 0.42 -9.91 -5.74
CA ILE A 298 1.36 -9.80 -4.61
C ILE A 298 2.79 -10.10 -5.05
N GLY A 299 3.01 -11.10 -5.89
CA GLY A 299 4.32 -11.36 -6.47
C GLY A 299 4.85 -10.16 -7.25
N LEU A 300 4.00 -9.56 -8.12
CA LEU A 300 4.39 -8.43 -8.95
C LEU A 300 4.79 -7.23 -8.10
N VAL A 301 3.97 -6.84 -7.12
CA VAL A 301 4.30 -5.68 -6.28
C VAL A 301 5.52 -5.95 -5.40
N ALA A 302 5.70 -7.18 -4.93
CA ALA A 302 6.88 -7.54 -4.16
C ALA A 302 8.16 -7.43 -4.99
N ALA A 303 8.17 -7.96 -6.21
CA ALA A 303 9.31 -7.85 -7.12
C ALA A 303 9.63 -6.39 -7.47
N VAL A 304 8.63 -5.57 -7.81
CA VAL A 304 8.83 -4.15 -8.13
C VAL A 304 9.34 -3.37 -6.93
N ALA A 305 8.71 -3.52 -5.76
CA ALA A 305 9.12 -2.79 -4.56
C ALA A 305 10.53 -3.19 -4.09
N ALA A 306 10.88 -4.47 -4.16
CA ALA A 306 12.24 -4.92 -3.87
C ALA A 306 13.27 -4.36 -4.87
N TYR A 307 12.94 -4.30 -6.17
CA TYR A 307 13.80 -3.64 -7.17
C TYR A 307 13.99 -2.16 -6.85
N GLU A 308 12.92 -1.44 -6.52
CA GLU A 308 13.01 -0.01 -6.19
C GLU A 308 13.92 0.27 -5.00
N MET A 309 13.92 -0.63 -4.01
CA MET A 309 14.74 -0.54 -2.81
C MET A 309 16.21 -0.90 -3.05
N THR A 310 16.49 -1.90 -3.89
CA THR A 310 17.82 -2.52 -4.03
C THR A 310 18.55 -2.16 -5.32
N GLY A 311 17.82 -1.78 -6.36
CA GLY A 311 18.34 -1.61 -7.72
C GLY A 311 18.65 -2.93 -8.45
N ASP A 312 18.32 -4.10 -7.89
CA ASP A 312 18.68 -5.39 -8.48
C ASP A 312 17.88 -5.69 -9.78
N PRO A 313 18.54 -5.75 -10.96
CA PRO A 313 17.86 -5.95 -12.22
C PRO A 313 17.14 -7.31 -12.33
N GLN A 314 17.53 -8.33 -11.57
CA GLN A 314 16.83 -9.63 -11.56
C GLN A 314 15.40 -9.50 -11.00
N LEU A 315 15.21 -8.66 -9.98
CA LEU A 315 13.89 -8.37 -9.43
C LEU A 315 13.02 -7.61 -10.43
N LEU A 316 13.59 -6.68 -11.20
CA LEU A 316 12.88 -6.02 -12.28
C LEU A 316 12.49 -7.01 -13.40
N GLN A 317 13.37 -7.95 -13.74
CA GLN A 317 13.06 -9.00 -14.71
C GLN A 317 11.94 -9.91 -14.20
N LYS A 318 11.96 -10.30 -12.93
CA LYS A 318 10.87 -11.07 -12.30
C LYS A 318 9.55 -10.30 -12.35
N ALA A 319 9.56 -9.00 -12.06
CA ALA A 319 8.37 -8.14 -12.19
C ALA A 319 7.83 -8.10 -13.63
N ARG A 320 8.70 -7.93 -14.63
CA ARG A 320 8.32 -7.98 -16.06
C ARG A 320 7.65 -9.30 -16.42
N HIS A 321 8.21 -10.42 -15.97
CA HIS A 321 7.65 -11.75 -16.21
C HIS A 321 6.28 -11.94 -15.54
N LEU A 322 6.13 -11.50 -14.28
CA LEU A 322 4.84 -11.57 -13.56
C LEU A 322 3.76 -10.72 -14.25
N PHE A 323 4.10 -9.51 -14.71
CA PHE A 323 3.17 -8.69 -15.47
C PHE A 323 2.81 -9.35 -16.81
N GLU A 324 3.80 -9.89 -17.54
CA GLU A 324 3.60 -10.58 -18.81
C GLU A 324 2.62 -11.75 -18.70
N VAL A 325 2.75 -12.58 -17.66
CA VAL A 325 1.81 -13.67 -17.41
C VAL A 325 0.37 -13.16 -17.30
N GLY A 326 0.14 -12.11 -16.49
CA GLY A 326 -1.19 -11.53 -16.35
C GLY A 326 -1.73 -10.95 -17.65
N TYR A 327 -0.87 -10.23 -18.39
CA TYR A 327 -1.24 -9.64 -19.68
C TYR A 327 -1.61 -10.69 -20.74
N ARG A 328 -0.85 -11.79 -20.82
CA ARG A 328 -1.17 -12.92 -21.71
C ARG A 328 -2.48 -13.58 -21.36
N MET A 329 -2.79 -13.77 -20.07
CA MET A 329 -4.08 -14.35 -19.68
C MET A 329 -5.28 -13.50 -20.13
N GLN A 330 -5.11 -12.18 -20.24
CA GLN A 330 -6.16 -11.29 -20.74
C GLN A 330 -6.28 -11.31 -22.27
N THR A 331 -5.14 -11.40 -22.97
CA THR A 331 -5.05 -11.19 -24.42
C THR A 331 -5.08 -12.49 -25.21
N GLU A 332 -4.61 -13.58 -24.63
CA GLU A 332 -4.45 -14.93 -25.18
C GLU A 332 -4.93 -15.98 -24.15
N PRO A 333 -6.23 -15.95 -23.75
CA PRO A 333 -6.74 -16.93 -22.80
C PRO A 333 -6.68 -18.36 -23.37
N PRO A 334 -6.65 -19.39 -22.52
CA PRO A 334 -6.61 -20.79 -22.96
C PRO A 334 -7.77 -21.17 -23.90
N PRO A 335 -7.61 -22.21 -24.72
CA PRO A 335 -8.73 -22.75 -25.50
C PRO A 335 -9.96 -23.05 -24.62
N GLY A 336 -11.12 -22.57 -25.04
CA GLY A 336 -12.39 -22.75 -24.32
C GLY A 336 -12.67 -21.70 -23.22
N ALA A 337 -11.69 -20.89 -22.83
CA ALA A 337 -11.90 -19.77 -21.93
C ALA A 337 -12.48 -18.55 -22.68
N PRO A 338 -13.37 -17.76 -22.06
CA PRO A 338 -13.88 -16.54 -22.66
C PRO A 338 -12.81 -15.43 -22.69
N ARG A 339 -12.84 -14.60 -23.73
CA ARG A 339 -11.95 -13.44 -23.88
C ARG A 339 -12.55 -12.18 -23.29
N ASP A 340 -12.77 -12.20 -21.99
CA ASP A 340 -13.43 -11.09 -21.28
C ASP A 340 -12.50 -9.92 -20.93
N GLY A 341 -11.19 -10.06 -21.16
CA GLY A 341 -10.19 -9.06 -20.78
C GLY A 341 -9.76 -9.14 -19.30
N CYS A 342 -10.15 -10.20 -18.60
CA CYS A 342 -9.75 -10.49 -17.22
C CYS A 342 -8.75 -11.67 -17.15
N LEU A 343 -8.24 -12.01 -15.96
CA LEU A 343 -7.22 -13.05 -15.79
C LEU A 343 -7.92 -14.42 -15.62
N ILE A 344 -8.51 -14.91 -16.71
CA ILE A 344 -9.32 -16.13 -16.69
C ILE A 344 -8.50 -17.36 -16.30
N HIS A 345 -9.04 -18.14 -15.37
CA HIS A 345 -8.54 -19.44 -14.94
C HIS A 345 -9.72 -20.30 -14.46
N THR A 346 -9.49 -21.58 -14.14
CA THR A 346 -10.59 -22.45 -13.70
C THR A 346 -10.95 -22.23 -12.24
N ALA A 347 -12.20 -22.48 -11.87
CA ALA A 347 -12.63 -22.43 -10.47
C ALA A 347 -11.81 -23.36 -9.56
N ARG A 348 -11.48 -24.57 -10.03
CA ARG A 348 -10.61 -25.50 -9.30
C ARG A 348 -9.23 -24.92 -9.01
N GLN A 349 -8.62 -24.25 -9.99
CA GLN A 349 -7.34 -23.57 -9.81
C GLN A 349 -7.42 -22.43 -8.80
N HIS A 350 -8.58 -21.79 -8.69
CA HIS A 350 -8.84 -20.79 -7.65
C HIS A 350 -8.99 -21.39 -6.23
N GLY A 351 -9.05 -22.73 -6.13
CA GLY A 351 -9.31 -23.46 -4.89
C GLY A 351 -10.78 -23.71 -4.61
N GLN A 352 -11.65 -23.59 -5.62
CA GLN A 352 -13.08 -23.85 -5.50
C GLN A 352 -13.42 -25.30 -5.88
N ARG A 353 -14.58 -25.78 -5.43
CA ARG A 353 -15.05 -27.16 -5.66
C ARG A 353 -15.99 -27.32 -6.85
N TYR A 354 -16.08 -26.30 -7.70
CA TYR A 354 -16.91 -26.30 -8.91
C TYR A 354 -16.05 -26.11 -10.16
N ASP A 355 -16.64 -26.41 -11.31
CA ASP A 355 -16.01 -26.31 -12.62
C ASP A 355 -16.41 -25.02 -13.34
N GLY A 356 -15.69 -24.70 -14.42
CA GLY A 356 -15.93 -23.52 -15.25
C GLY A 356 -14.79 -22.52 -15.22
N TRP A 357 -14.92 -21.52 -16.09
CA TRP A 357 -13.96 -20.43 -16.28
C TRP A 357 -14.41 -19.20 -15.51
N TYR A 358 -13.49 -18.65 -14.71
CA TYR A 358 -13.77 -17.53 -13.83
C TYR A 358 -12.57 -16.60 -13.73
N CYS A 359 -12.86 -15.40 -13.25
CA CYS A 359 -11.91 -14.43 -12.73
C CYS A 359 -12.49 -13.87 -11.44
N SER A 360 -11.65 -13.55 -10.45
CA SER A 360 -12.04 -12.78 -9.28
C SER A 360 -11.74 -11.30 -9.50
N PRO A 361 -12.77 -10.43 -9.64
CA PRO A 361 -12.58 -8.99 -9.77
C PRO A 361 -11.82 -8.40 -8.59
N TRP A 362 -12.15 -8.87 -7.38
CA TRP A 362 -11.47 -8.47 -6.16
C TRP A 362 -9.97 -8.78 -6.19
N MET A 363 -9.58 -10.03 -6.50
CA MET A 363 -8.17 -10.39 -6.54
C MET A 363 -7.43 -9.68 -7.69
N THR A 364 -8.12 -9.46 -8.82
CA THR A 364 -7.59 -8.69 -9.95
C THR A 364 -7.25 -7.25 -9.58
N ALA A 365 -7.99 -6.61 -8.68
CA ALA A 365 -7.67 -5.27 -8.21
C ALA A 365 -6.28 -5.18 -7.55
N LEU A 366 -5.80 -6.27 -6.92
CA LEU A 366 -4.43 -6.35 -6.38
C LEU A 366 -3.38 -6.33 -7.49
N PHE A 367 -3.66 -7.02 -8.61
CA PHE A 367 -2.80 -7.00 -9.78
C PHE A 367 -2.78 -5.62 -10.44
N VAL A 368 -3.93 -4.94 -10.58
CA VAL A 368 -3.99 -3.57 -11.12
C VAL A 368 -3.14 -2.61 -10.30
N ASP A 369 -3.25 -2.64 -8.97
CA ASP A 369 -2.43 -1.79 -8.10
C ASP A 369 -0.93 -2.05 -8.30
N ALA A 370 -0.54 -3.32 -8.38
CA ALA A 370 0.84 -3.71 -8.65
C ALA A 370 1.31 -3.25 -10.04
N ALA A 371 0.46 -3.39 -11.06
CA ALA A 371 0.73 -3.00 -12.45
C ALA A 371 0.91 -1.49 -12.60
N LEU A 372 0.16 -0.66 -11.86
CA LEU A 372 0.36 0.79 -11.86
C LEU A 372 1.73 1.18 -11.29
N ARG A 373 2.15 0.55 -10.19
CA ARG A 373 3.48 0.77 -9.62
C ARG A 373 4.58 0.28 -10.58
N TYR A 374 4.39 -0.88 -11.21
CA TYR A 374 5.25 -1.39 -12.27
C TYR A 374 5.35 -0.41 -13.45
N TYR A 375 4.24 0.20 -13.88
CA TYR A 375 4.20 1.16 -14.97
C TYR A 375 5.01 2.42 -14.67
N ILE A 376 4.94 2.94 -13.44
CA ILE A 376 5.77 4.09 -13.01
C ILE A 376 7.25 3.79 -13.22
N ILE A 377 7.68 2.56 -12.99
CA ILE A 377 9.08 2.15 -13.05
C ILE A 377 9.53 1.79 -14.47
N THR A 378 8.64 1.23 -15.29
CA THR A 378 9.01 0.62 -16.58
C THR A 378 8.49 1.35 -17.80
N ALA A 379 7.51 2.24 -17.63
CA ALA A 379 6.75 2.83 -18.73
C ALA A 379 6.21 1.79 -19.74
N ASP A 380 5.96 0.55 -19.29
CA ASP A 380 5.50 -0.53 -20.17
C ASP A 380 4.14 -0.19 -20.81
N PRO A 381 4.07 -0.01 -22.14
CA PRO A 381 2.87 0.50 -22.82
C PRO A 381 1.69 -0.48 -22.77
N ARG A 382 1.93 -1.73 -22.37
CA ARG A 382 0.89 -2.75 -22.21
C ARG A 382 0.07 -2.55 -20.94
N VAL A 383 0.59 -1.83 -19.93
CA VAL A 383 -0.17 -1.57 -18.68
C VAL A 383 -1.43 -0.74 -18.95
N PRO A 384 -1.37 0.39 -19.68
CA PRO A 384 -2.58 1.11 -20.09
C PRO A 384 -3.64 0.23 -20.76
N GLN A 385 -3.22 -0.65 -21.67
CA GLN A 385 -4.13 -1.55 -22.39
C GLN A 385 -4.75 -2.59 -21.44
N SER A 386 -3.93 -3.22 -20.59
CA SER A 386 -4.35 -4.18 -19.57
C SER A 386 -5.41 -3.60 -18.63
N ALA A 387 -5.19 -2.36 -18.16
CA ALA A 387 -6.13 -1.67 -17.28
C ALA A 387 -7.47 -1.39 -17.97
N ILE A 388 -7.46 -0.99 -19.24
CA ILE A 388 -8.69 -0.75 -20.01
C ILE A 388 -9.47 -2.05 -20.22
N LEU A 389 -8.82 -3.15 -20.56
CA LEU A 389 -9.45 -4.47 -20.69
C LEU A 389 -10.16 -4.89 -19.39
N MET A 390 -9.51 -4.69 -18.26
CA MET A 390 -10.09 -4.92 -16.92
C MET A 390 -11.27 -4.01 -16.61
N GLY A 391 -11.18 -2.72 -16.96
CA GLY A 391 -12.31 -1.81 -16.82
C GLY A 391 -13.51 -2.24 -17.64
N GLN A 392 -13.28 -2.69 -18.89
CA GLN A 392 -14.34 -3.16 -19.77
C GLN A 392 -14.99 -4.44 -19.22
N PHE A 393 -14.18 -5.36 -18.69
CA PHE A 393 -14.68 -6.52 -17.94
C PHE A 393 -15.58 -6.11 -16.78
N MET A 394 -15.16 -5.11 -15.98
CA MET A 394 -15.96 -4.59 -14.87
C MET A 394 -17.33 -4.06 -15.31
N VAL A 395 -17.36 -3.31 -16.41
CA VAL A 395 -18.60 -2.73 -16.96
C VAL A 395 -19.54 -3.78 -17.53
N LYS A 396 -19.01 -4.77 -18.26
CA LYS A 396 -19.83 -5.71 -19.03
C LYS A 396 -20.27 -6.93 -18.23
N THR A 397 -19.44 -7.38 -17.30
CA THR A 397 -19.50 -8.75 -16.79
C THR A 397 -19.34 -8.82 -15.28
N ALA A 398 -18.41 -8.03 -14.72
CA ALA A 398 -17.92 -8.26 -13.37
C ALA A 398 -18.82 -7.74 -12.24
N THR A 399 -19.96 -7.12 -12.58
CA THR A 399 -20.85 -6.50 -11.61
C THR A 399 -22.30 -6.90 -11.82
N TYR A 400 -23.09 -6.84 -10.75
CA TYR A 400 -24.54 -7.03 -10.78
C TYR A 400 -25.23 -5.95 -9.95
N ARG A 401 -26.53 -5.74 -10.20
CA ARG A 401 -27.36 -4.80 -9.45
C ARG A 401 -28.31 -5.55 -8.54
N PHE A 402 -28.48 -5.06 -7.32
CA PHE A 402 -29.43 -5.61 -6.36
C PHE A 402 -30.17 -4.48 -5.64
N THR A 403 -31.49 -4.63 -5.51
CA THR A 403 -32.36 -3.66 -4.84
C THR A 403 -32.63 -4.11 -3.41
N VAL A 404 -32.34 -3.24 -2.45
CA VAL A 404 -32.66 -3.45 -1.02
C VAL A 404 -33.69 -2.45 -0.53
N GLY A 405 -34.40 -2.82 0.53
CA GLY A 405 -35.46 -1.99 1.13
C GLY A 405 -36.86 -2.46 0.74
N LYS A 406 -37.88 -1.75 1.24
CA LYS A 406 -39.30 -1.99 0.95
C LYS A 406 -40.00 -0.66 0.65
N GLY A 407 -40.98 -0.67 -0.26
CA GLY A 407 -41.78 0.52 -0.59
C GLY A 407 -40.93 1.69 -1.11
N GLN A 408 -41.15 2.88 -0.55
CA GLN A 408 -40.46 4.11 -0.95
C GLN A 408 -38.97 4.17 -0.52
N ASP A 409 -38.53 3.28 0.38
CA ASP A 409 -37.13 3.21 0.84
C ASP A 409 -36.26 2.26 0.00
N THR A 410 -36.73 1.85 -1.17
CA THR A 410 -35.97 0.98 -2.06
C THR A 410 -34.76 1.68 -2.66
N ARG A 411 -33.60 1.01 -2.63
CA ARG A 411 -32.34 1.51 -3.18
C ARG A 411 -31.65 0.42 -3.97
N THR A 412 -31.22 0.76 -5.18
CA THR A 412 -30.43 -0.14 -6.03
C THR A 412 -28.94 0.14 -5.83
N TYR A 413 -28.17 -0.92 -5.59
CA TYR A 413 -26.72 -0.89 -5.45
C TYR A 413 -26.08 -1.78 -6.52
N THR A 414 -24.83 -1.45 -6.87
CA THR A 414 -24.02 -2.22 -7.82
C THR A 414 -22.89 -2.91 -7.07
N PHE A 415 -22.76 -4.21 -7.23
CA PHE A 415 -21.84 -5.06 -6.49
C PHE A 415 -20.88 -5.73 -7.47
N PRO A 416 -19.60 -5.88 -7.13
CA PRO A 416 -18.72 -6.78 -7.85
C PRO A 416 -19.10 -8.24 -7.50
N TYR A 417 -19.07 -9.13 -8.48
CA TYR A 417 -19.08 -10.57 -8.16
C TYR A 417 -17.79 -10.97 -7.45
N TYR A 418 -17.86 -11.98 -6.58
CA TYR A 418 -16.66 -12.63 -6.06
C TYR A 418 -15.84 -13.32 -7.15
N MET A 419 -16.51 -14.12 -8.01
CA MET A 419 -15.93 -14.78 -9.18
C MET A 419 -16.92 -14.81 -10.35
N VAL A 420 -16.49 -14.43 -11.55
CA VAL A 420 -17.36 -14.36 -12.73
C VAL A 420 -16.57 -14.34 -14.05
N SER A 421 -17.24 -14.75 -15.12
CA SER A 421 -16.90 -14.56 -16.53
C SER A 421 -18.20 -14.42 -17.35
N SER A 422 -18.10 -14.18 -18.64
CA SER A 422 -19.25 -14.16 -19.55
C SER A 422 -19.91 -15.52 -19.74
N LEU A 423 -19.23 -16.62 -19.34
CA LEU A 423 -19.77 -17.98 -19.41
C LEU A 423 -20.29 -18.47 -18.06
N ASN A 424 -19.71 -18.03 -16.95
CA ASN A 424 -20.02 -18.56 -15.62
C ASN A 424 -20.08 -17.44 -14.58
N HIS A 425 -21.03 -17.53 -13.65
CA HIS A 425 -21.13 -16.60 -12.52
C HIS A 425 -21.32 -17.38 -11.22
N THR A 426 -20.73 -16.89 -10.12
CA THR A 426 -21.13 -17.36 -8.80
C THR A 426 -22.50 -16.80 -8.40
N GLY A 427 -23.11 -17.38 -7.38
CA GLY A 427 -24.26 -16.75 -6.73
C GLY A 427 -23.92 -15.36 -6.17
N HIS A 428 -24.94 -14.56 -5.90
CA HIS A 428 -24.80 -13.23 -5.31
C HIS A 428 -24.72 -13.34 -3.79
N ASP A 429 -23.73 -12.68 -3.18
CA ASP A 429 -23.68 -12.49 -1.73
C ASP A 429 -23.48 -11.01 -1.42
N ILE A 430 -24.59 -10.28 -1.31
CA ILE A 430 -24.56 -8.83 -1.04
C ILE A 430 -23.85 -8.47 0.27
N HIS A 431 -23.65 -9.40 1.20
CA HIS A 431 -22.98 -9.13 2.48
C HIS A 431 -21.46 -9.11 2.32
N ASP A 432 -20.91 -10.06 1.56
CA ASP A 432 -19.49 -10.14 1.28
C ASP A 432 -19.10 -9.28 0.07
N ASP A 433 -19.89 -9.28 -1.00
CA ASP A 433 -19.59 -8.58 -2.25
C ASP A 433 -19.51 -7.05 -2.07
N LYS A 434 -20.35 -6.46 -1.19
CA LYS A 434 -20.25 -5.01 -0.88
C LYS A 434 -18.92 -4.66 -0.23
N MET A 435 -18.28 -5.60 0.46
CA MET A 435 -16.98 -5.41 1.08
C MET A 435 -15.87 -5.35 0.04
N HIS A 436 -16.14 -5.62 -1.23
CA HIS A 436 -15.17 -5.55 -2.32
C HIS A 436 -15.42 -4.42 -3.32
N ALA A 437 -16.46 -3.59 -3.10
CA ALA A 437 -16.80 -2.49 -3.99
C ALA A 437 -15.74 -1.36 -4.00
N LEU A 438 -15.07 -1.11 -2.87
CA LEU A 438 -14.05 -0.06 -2.75
C LEU A 438 -12.80 -0.40 -3.56
N ASP A 439 -12.25 -1.58 -3.31
CA ASP A 439 -11.05 -2.13 -3.92
C ASP A 439 -11.24 -2.40 -5.41
N THR A 440 -12.35 -3.02 -5.83
CA THR A 440 -12.61 -3.27 -7.28
C THR A 440 -12.80 -1.99 -8.09
N SER A 441 -13.20 -0.88 -7.46
CA SER A 441 -13.28 0.42 -8.13
C SER A 441 -11.93 0.90 -8.69
N LYS A 442 -10.80 0.39 -8.15
CA LYS A 442 -9.45 0.64 -8.65
C LYS A 442 -9.28 0.29 -10.11
N MET A 443 -9.85 -0.85 -10.53
CA MET A 443 -9.78 -1.31 -11.93
C MET A 443 -10.47 -0.30 -12.85
N VAL A 444 -11.64 0.19 -12.42
CA VAL A 444 -12.45 1.15 -13.17
C VAL A 444 -11.79 2.53 -13.20
N ALA A 445 -11.19 2.98 -12.10
CA ALA A 445 -10.47 4.24 -12.03
C ALA A 445 -9.20 4.25 -12.89
N ALA A 446 -8.44 3.14 -12.88
CA ALA A 446 -7.27 2.97 -13.75
C ALA A 446 -7.67 2.98 -15.24
N ALA A 447 -8.75 2.26 -15.59
CA ALA A 447 -9.29 2.26 -16.95
C ALA A 447 -9.76 3.65 -17.39
N TYR A 448 -10.46 4.39 -16.52
CA TYR A 448 -10.88 5.77 -16.78
C TYR A 448 -9.69 6.68 -17.12
N TYR A 449 -8.63 6.61 -16.31
CA TYR A 449 -7.41 7.39 -16.51
C TYR A 449 -6.72 7.05 -17.84
N PHE A 450 -6.48 5.77 -18.12
CA PHE A 450 -5.75 5.38 -19.32
C PHE A 450 -6.57 5.52 -20.59
N ALA A 451 -7.89 5.29 -20.55
CA ALA A 451 -8.77 5.57 -21.67
C ALA A 451 -8.68 7.04 -22.08
N ALA A 452 -8.64 7.97 -21.11
CA ALA A 452 -8.42 9.38 -21.39
C ALA A 452 -7.08 9.64 -22.08
N LYS A 453 -5.99 9.06 -21.56
CA LYS A 453 -4.65 9.22 -22.12
C LYS A 453 -4.52 8.66 -23.54
N LEU A 454 -5.33 7.66 -23.89
CA LEU A 454 -5.35 7.05 -25.22
C LEU A 454 -6.48 7.60 -26.12
N GLY A 455 -7.20 8.65 -25.69
CA GLY A 455 -8.30 9.23 -26.48
C GLY A 455 -9.52 8.31 -26.66
N GLN A 456 -9.71 7.32 -25.79
CA GLN A 456 -10.81 6.36 -25.84
C GLN A 456 -12.03 6.82 -25.01
N PRO A 457 -13.26 6.40 -25.35
CA PRO A 457 -14.43 6.65 -24.53
C PRO A 457 -14.26 6.12 -23.10
N ARG A 458 -14.57 6.94 -22.08
CA ARG A 458 -14.31 6.63 -20.66
C ARG A 458 -15.49 6.82 -19.72
N GLU A 459 -16.60 7.39 -20.20
CA GLU A 459 -17.71 7.81 -19.34
C GLU A 459 -18.44 6.65 -18.66
N HIS A 460 -18.48 5.48 -19.31
CA HIS A 460 -19.02 4.27 -18.71
C HIS A 460 -18.19 3.81 -17.48
N PHE A 461 -16.87 3.99 -17.50
CA PHE A 461 -16.02 3.75 -16.32
C PHE A 461 -16.37 4.74 -15.20
N ARG A 462 -16.52 6.03 -15.52
CA ARG A 462 -16.89 7.05 -14.52
C ARG A 462 -18.25 6.75 -13.88
N SER A 463 -19.22 6.29 -14.67
CA SER A 463 -20.53 5.89 -14.19
C SER A 463 -20.42 4.71 -13.21
N LEU A 464 -19.76 3.61 -13.62
CA LEU A 464 -19.59 2.44 -12.76
C LEU A 464 -18.80 2.75 -11.49
N PHE A 465 -17.75 3.59 -11.58
CA PHE A 465 -16.99 4.03 -10.41
C PHE A 465 -17.90 4.68 -9.36
N ARG A 466 -18.80 5.59 -9.78
CA ARG A 466 -19.76 6.23 -8.86
C ARG A 466 -20.74 5.23 -8.25
N GLU A 467 -21.18 4.23 -9.02
CA GLU A 467 -22.04 3.15 -8.50
C GLU A 467 -21.32 2.32 -7.43
N LEU A 468 -20.10 1.88 -7.70
CA LEU A 468 -19.28 1.12 -6.75
C LEU A 468 -18.94 1.93 -5.50
N MET A 469 -18.65 3.24 -5.64
CA MET A 469 -18.42 4.12 -4.48
C MET A 469 -19.64 4.22 -3.56
N ARG A 470 -20.86 4.26 -4.14
CA ARG A 470 -22.10 4.23 -3.33
C ARG A 470 -22.24 2.92 -2.56
N THR A 471 -21.92 1.78 -3.18
CA THR A 471 -21.92 0.47 -2.51
C THR A 471 -20.83 0.38 -1.44
N ALA A 472 -19.63 0.89 -1.71
CA ALA A 472 -18.49 0.89 -0.80
C ALA A 472 -18.74 1.67 0.50
N GLN A 473 -19.61 2.68 0.48
CA GLN A 473 -20.02 3.43 1.66
C GLN A 473 -21.00 2.65 2.56
N TRP A 474 -21.70 1.64 2.04
CA TRP A 474 -22.70 0.90 2.81
C TRP A 474 -22.13 0.19 4.05
N PRO A 475 -21.03 -0.58 3.97
CA PRO A 475 -20.48 -1.25 5.16
C PRO A 475 -19.83 -0.29 6.17
N ILE A 476 -19.75 1.01 5.87
CA ILE A 476 -19.14 2.00 6.75
C ILE A 476 -20.19 2.48 7.75
N PRO A 477 -19.91 2.35 9.06
CA PRO A 477 -20.83 2.84 10.08
C PRO A 477 -21.08 4.33 9.93
N LYS A 478 -22.35 4.74 9.99
CA LYS A 478 -22.75 6.14 9.94
C LYS A 478 -22.67 6.74 11.34
N VAL A 479 -22.15 7.97 11.43
CA VAL A 479 -22.20 8.73 12.69
C VAL A 479 -23.61 9.29 12.82
N GLU A 480 -24.29 8.94 13.91
CA GLU A 480 -25.62 9.47 14.25
C GLU A 480 -25.50 10.45 15.41
N TYR A 481 -26.44 11.41 15.50
CA TYR A 481 -26.46 12.38 16.60
C TYR A 481 -26.54 11.63 17.95
N ARG A 482 -25.54 11.84 18.83
CA ARG A 482 -25.36 11.18 20.14
C ARG A 482 -25.01 9.68 20.12
N ARG A 483 -24.72 9.07 18.96
CA ARG A 483 -24.28 7.66 18.87
C ARG A 483 -23.01 7.52 18.05
N GLN A 484 -21.88 7.34 18.72
CA GLN A 484 -20.62 7.00 18.08
C GLN A 484 -20.65 5.54 17.61
N PRO A 485 -20.39 5.24 16.33
CA PRO A 485 -20.33 3.87 15.87
C PRO A 485 -18.97 3.22 16.12
N SER A 486 -18.92 1.89 16.06
CA SER A 486 -17.69 1.11 16.17
C SER A 486 -17.02 0.91 14.83
N TYR A 487 -15.71 1.21 14.76
CA TYR A 487 -14.89 1.01 13.57
C TYR A 487 -14.00 -0.21 13.72
N ILE A 488 -14.59 -1.39 13.52
CA ILE A 488 -13.93 -2.69 13.71
C ILE A 488 -13.61 -3.35 12.37
N ASN A 489 -12.32 -3.51 12.09
CA ASN A 489 -11.80 -4.42 11.06
C ASN A 489 -12.15 -5.90 11.32
N THR A 490 -13.29 -6.33 10.77
CA THR A 490 -13.67 -7.75 10.68
C THR A 490 -13.88 -8.11 9.20
N PRO A 491 -13.15 -9.12 8.68
CA PRO A 491 -12.04 -9.82 9.34
C PRO A 491 -10.80 -8.91 9.54
N PRO A 492 -9.79 -9.32 10.33
CA PRO A 492 -8.68 -8.44 10.76
C PRO A 492 -7.87 -7.81 9.62
N ARG A 493 -7.80 -8.48 8.47
CA ARG A 493 -7.11 -8.04 7.24
C ARG A 493 -7.88 -6.99 6.42
N ARG A 494 -9.12 -6.66 6.78
CA ARG A 494 -9.97 -5.77 5.97
C ARG A 494 -9.34 -4.43 5.68
N PHE A 495 -8.75 -3.82 6.70
CA PHE A 495 -8.05 -2.54 6.57
C PHE A 495 -7.02 -2.56 5.44
N ASN A 496 -6.26 -3.65 5.35
CA ASN A 496 -5.15 -3.76 4.43
C ASN A 496 -5.64 -3.83 2.98
N TRP A 497 -6.59 -4.70 2.65
CA TRP A 497 -7.06 -4.80 1.27
C TRP A 497 -7.88 -3.60 0.83
N TRP A 498 -8.61 -2.93 1.73
CA TRP A 498 -9.36 -1.71 1.39
C TRP A 498 -8.45 -0.53 1.11
N PHE A 499 -7.49 -0.28 1.99
CA PHE A 499 -6.81 1.00 1.99
C PHE A 499 -5.40 0.96 1.41
N ARG A 500 -4.73 -0.21 1.35
CA ARG A 500 -3.43 -0.30 0.69
C ARG A 500 -3.53 0.14 -0.77
N ILE A 501 -4.52 -0.35 -1.51
CA ILE A 501 -4.56 -0.23 -2.98
C ILE A 501 -5.37 0.96 -3.52
N THR A 502 -5.93 1.80 -2.64
CA THR A 502 -6.91 2.85 -3.00
C THR A 502 -6.42 4.27 -2.76
N LEU A 503 -5.12 4.44 -2.51
CA LEU A 503 -4.51 5.75 -2.27
C LEU A 503 -4.72 6.73 -3.45
N ASP A 504 -4.65 6.22 -4.68
CA ASP A 504 -4.64 7.01 -5.92
C ASP A 504 -6.01 7.22 -6.56
N LEU A 505 -7.09 6.62 -6.03
CA LEU A 505 -8.43 6.69 -6.65
C LEU A 505 -8.88 8.13 -6.93
N GLY A 506 -8.69 9.03 -5.94
CA GLY A 506 -9.04 10.44 -6.10
C GLY A 506 -8.25 11.11 -7.21
N TRP A 507 -6.96 10.80 -7.32
CA TRP A 507 -6.10 11.36 -8.34
C TRP A 507 -6.46 10.83 -9.73
N LEU A 508 -6.64 9.51 -9.88
CA LEU A 508 -7.02 8.87 -11.15
C LEU A 508 -8.32 9.45 -11.70
N MET A 509 -9.31 9.66 -10.84
CA MET A 509 -10.62 10.20 -11.22
C MET A 509 -10.64 11.72 -11.42
N SER A 510 -9.59 12.44 -11.01
CA SER A 510 -9.47 13.89 -11.22
C SER A 510 -8.71 14.26 -12.50
N GLN A 511 -8.14 13.29 -13.21
CA GLN A 511 -7.41 13.56 -14.45
C GLN A 511 -8.38 13.73 -15.61
N ASN A 512 -8.30 14.87 -16.30
CA ASN A 512 -9.05 15.16 -17.51
C ASN A 512 -8.36 14.59 -18.75
#